data_AF-A0AAD4Z9U0-F1
#
_entry.id   AF-A0AAD4Z9U0-F1
#
_cell.length_a   1.000
_cell.length_b   1.000
_cell.length_c   1.000
_cell.angle_alpha   90.00
_cell.angle_beta   90.00
_cell.angle_gamma   90.00
#
_symmetry.space_group_name_H-M   'P 1'
#
loop_
_entity.id
_entity.type
_entity.pdbx_description
1 polymer ?
#
loop_
_entity_poly.entity_id
_entity_poly.type
_entity_poly.pdbx_seq_one_letter_code
_entity_poly.pdbx_strand_id
1 'polypeptide(L)'
;MHNLELLLLDNVKISGGYEDFPKNLIWLSWRGFALKSIPTNLHFENLIALDLRNISLQHVWKGTKFLPRLKILNLSNSHGLVTTPDLSGFPNLERLILKDCINLKEVDESIGDLEKLVFLNLKDCKNLMKLPIRISMLQSLQKLILSGCLNLVLPASIVGVNFPQKNIRQKIPSSPPPLFLPAKQIGVKDHTQGVLAKGPPMPKLGRVIQGKPGGRSRVWWPEPCVRQRKRGGC
;
A
#
# COMPACT_ATOMS: atom_id res chain seq x y z
N MET A 1 20.80 11.18 -2.36
CA MET A 1 19.52 11.74 -1.84
C MET A 1 19.47 11.44 -0.35
N HIS A 2 19.98 12.32 0.53
CA HIS A 2 20.26 11.93 1.93
C HIS A 2 19.21 12.35 2.96
N ASN A 3 18.26 13.23 2.60
CA ASN A 3 17.29 13.82 3.55
C ASN A 3 15.81 13.61 3.13
N LEU A 4 15.51 12.57 2.33
CA LEU A 4 14.13 12.31 1.95
C LEU A 4 13.40 11.59 3.09
N GLU A 5 12.45 12.29 3.70
CA GLU A 5 11.62 11.76 4.81
C GLU A 5 10.24 11.31 4.35
N LEU A 6 9.74 11.88 3.25
CA LEU A 6 8.43 11.57 2.67
C LEU A 6 8.61 11.09 1.23
N LEU A 7 8.06 9.93 0.91
CA LEU A 7 8.04 9.36 -0.42
C LEU A 7 6.62 8.98 -0.83
N LEU A 8 6.14 9.60 -1.92
CA LEU A 8 4.83 9.33 -2.52
C LEU A 8 5.03 8.75 -3.91
N LEU A 9 4.59 7.51 -4.10
CA LEU A 9 4.64 6.76 -5.34
C LEU A 9 3.22 6.36 -5.70
N ASP A 10 2.73 6.83 -6.84
CA ASP A 10 1.37 6.54 -7.30
C ASP A 10 1.40 6.01 -8.73
N ASN A 11 0.95 4.77 -8.92
CA ASN A 11 1.03 4.04 -10.18
C ASN A 11 2.47 3.94 -10.74
N VAL A 12 3.49 4.00 -9.87
CA VAL A 12 4.91 3.91 -10.26
C VAL A 12 5.46 2.54 -9.95
N LYS A 13 5.96 1.86 -10.99
CA LYS A 13 6.79 0.65 -10.85
C LYS A 13 8.25 1.08 -10.70
N ILE A 14 8.89 0.68 -9.61
CA ILE A 14 10.33 0.79 -9.45
C ILE A 14 10.97 -0.43 -10.13
N SER A 15 11.90 -0.18 -11.05
CA SER A 15 12.77 -1.19 -11.67
C SER A 15 14.20 -1.05 -11.14
N GLY A 16 14.98 -2.12 -11.24
CA GLY A 16 16.36 -2.17 -10.71
C GLY A 16 16.46 -2.65 -9.26
N GLY A 17 17.66 -2.55 -8.70
CA GLY A 17 17.93 -2.88 -7.30
C GLY A 17 17.36 -1.82 -6.34
N TYR A 18 17.04 -2.23 -5.12
CA TYR A 18 16.54 -1.33 -4.07
C TYR A 18 17.66 -0.71 -3.22
N GLU A 19 18.93 -0.82 -3.66
CA GLU A 19 20.10 -0.35 -2.90
C GLU A 19 20.12 1.17 -2.71
N ASP A 20 19.64 1.91 -3.72
CA ASP A 20 19.51 3.36 -3.70
C ASP A 20 18.20 3.84 -3.06
N PHE A 21 17.38 2.93 -2.52
CA PHE A 21 16.12 3.33 -1.90
C PHE A 21 16.36 4.20 -0.67
N PRO A 22 15.62 5.31 -0.48
CA PRO A 22 15.87 6.25 0.61
C PRO A 22 15.74 5.58 1.99
N LYS A 23 16.81 5.65 2.79
CA LYS A 23 16.92 4.96 4.09
C LYS A 23 16.30 5.73 5.26
N ASN A 24 16.18 7.05 5.13
CA ASN A 24 15.71 7.95 6.20
C ASN A 24 14.22 8.27 6.11
N LEU A 25 13.43 7.44 5.43
CA LEU A 25 12.00 7.68 5.27
C LEU A 25 11.26 7.56 6.60
N ILE A 26 10.44 8.56 6.85
CA ILE A 26 9.47 8.63 7.95
C ILE A 26 8.09 8.21 7.42
N TRP A 27 7.78 8.54 6.17
CA TRP A 27 6.51 8.24 5.53
C TRP A 27 6.70 7.70 4.12
N LEU A 28 6.12 6.54 3.84
CA LEU A 28 6.07 5.94 2.51
C LEU A 28 4.61 5.71 2.12
N SER A 29 4.17 6.34 1.03
CA SER A 29 2.94 5.98 0.34
C SER A 29 3.32 5.39 -1.00
N TRP A 30 2.98 4.12 -1.23
CA TRP A 30 3.21 3.43 -2.48
C TRP A 30 1.90 2.80 -2.94
N ARG A 31 1.33 3.28 -4.04
CA ARG A 31 -0.05 2.97 -4.45
C ARG A 31 -0.14 2.55 -5.91
N GLY A 32 -1.18 1.77 -6.22
CA GLY A 32 -1.75 1.71 -7.57
C GLY A 32 -1.01 0.87 -8.62
N PHE A 33 -0.10 -0.02 -8.20
CA PHE A 33 0.51 -0.98 -9.12
C PHE A 33 0.55 -2.38 -8.51
N ALA A 34 0.49 -3.40 -9.36
CA ALA A 34 0.41 -4.79 -8.93
C ALA A 34 1.80 -5.30 -8.47
N LEU A 35 2.03 -5.30 -7.16
CA LEU A 35 3.10 -6.08 -6.53
C LEU A 35 2.52 -7.37 -5.98
N LYS A 36 3.23 -8.48 -6.17
CA LYS A 36 2.93 -9.72 -5.45
C LYS A 36 3.28 -9.62 -3.97
N SER A 37 4.39 -8.92 -3.66
CA SER A 37 4.93 -8.71 -2.32
C SER A 37 5.91 -7.55 -2.29
N ILE A 38 6.13 -6.95 -1.10
CA ILE A 38 7.12 -5.89 -0.92
C ILE A 38 8.54 -6.47 -0.88
N PRO A 39 9.53 -5.81 -1.51
CA PRO A 39 10.93 -6.24 -1.48
C PRO A 39 11.49 -6.28 -0.05
N THR A 40 12.19 -7.35 0.29
CA THR A 40 12.72 -7.60 1.65
C THR A 40 13.88 -6.67 2.02
N ASN A 41 14.67 -6.27 1.03
CA ASN A 41 15.85 -5.43 1.07
C ASN A 41 15.58 -3.92 1.28
N LEU A 42 14.33 -3.53 1.55
CA LEU A 42 14.00 -2.15 1.91
C LEU A 42 14.30 -1.88 3.39
N HIS A 43 15.13 -0.88 3.65
CA HIS A 43 15.44 -0.40 5.00
C HIS A 43 14.42 0.67 5.41
N PHE A 44 13.68 0.40 6.48
CA PHE A 44 12.56 1.23 6.95
C PHE A 44 12.71 1.58 8.44
N GLU A 45 13.94 1.65 8.93
CA GLU A 45 14.25 1.80 10.37
C GLU A 45 13.59 3.03 11.00
N ASN A 46 13.41 4.09 10.21
CA ASN A 46 12.81 5.35 10.64
C ASN A 46 11.32 5.51 10.29
N LEU A 47 10.72 4.49 9.66
CA LEU A 47 9.38 4.59 9.09
C LEU A 47 8.32 4.61 10.19
N ILE A 48 7.51 5.67 10.19
CA ILE A 48 6.37 5.86 11.09
C ILE A 48 5.06 5.49 10.40
N ALA A 49 4.94 5.76 9.11
CA ALA A 49 3.72 5.49 8.36
C ALA A 49 4.01 4.81 7.02
N LEU A 50 3.28 3.74 6.77
CA LEU A 50 3.33 2.98 5.53
C LEU A 50 1.93 2.84 4.94
N ASP A 51 1.75 3.41 3.76
CA ASP A 51 0.50 3.37 3.01
C ASP A 51 0.71 2.61 1.70
N LEU A 52 0.09 1.44 1.60
CA LEU A 52 0.20 0.49 0.50
C LEU A 52 -1.16 0.24 -0.15
N ARG A 53 -2.08 1.21 -0.05
CA ARG A 53 -3.43 1.04 -0.56
C ARG A 53 -3.45 0.79 -2.07
N ASN A 54 -4.44 0.03 -2.53
CA ASN A 54 -4.60 -0.35 -3.94
C ASN A 54 -3.40 -1.14 -4.51
N ILE A 55 -2.59 -1.79 -3.68
CA ILE A 55 -1.62 -2.78 -4.13
C ILE A 55 -2.26 -4.15 -3.96
N SER A 56 -2.39 -4.92 -5.04
CA SER A 56 -2.95 -6.28 -5.00
C SER A 56 -1.95 -7.30 -4.44
N LEU A 57 -1.48 -7.08 -3.21
CA LEU A 57 -0.49 -7.92 -2.53
C LEU A 57 -1.06 -9.31 -2.26
N GLN A 58 -0.35 -10.37 -2.65
CA GLN A 58 -0.67 -11.72 -2.18
C GLN A 58 -0.16 -11.93 -0.76
N HIS A 59 1.05 -11.45 -0.51
CA HIS A 59 1.67 -11.37 0.81
C HIS A 59 2.29 -9.98 0.97
N VAL A 60 2.24 -9.40 2.17
CA VAL A 60 2.79 -8.05 2.38
C VAL A 60 4.31 -8.06 2.31
N TRP A 61 4.96 -9.00 3.01
CA TRP A 61 6.41 -9.23 2.98
C TRP A 61 6.72 -10.72 2.85
N LYS A 62 7.95 -11.05 2.47
CA LYS A 62 8.48 -12.41 2.64
C LYS A 62 9.22 -12.50 3.98
N GLY A 63 8.90 -13.51 4.78
CA GLY A 63 9.46 -13.69 6.12
C GLY A 63 8.95 -12.66 7.13
N THR A 64 9.66 -12.56 8.26
CA THR A 64 9.35 -11.60 9.33
C THR A 64 9.97 -10.23 9.04
N LYS A 65 9.23 -9.16 9.31
CA LYS A 65 9.71 -7.78 9.14
C LYS A 65 9.60 -7.05 10.46
N PHE A 66 10.70 -6.44 10.91
CA PHE A 66 10.73 -5.66 12.13
C PHE A 66 10.75 -4.17 11.81
N LEU A 67 9.71 -3.44 12.21
CA LEU A 67 9.57 -1.99 12.02
C LEU A 67 9.24 -1.33 13.36
N PRO A 68 10.25 -1.10 14.22
CA PRO A 68 10.02 -0.70 15.61
C PRO A 68 9.39 0.68 15.73
N ARG A 69 9.46 1.54 14.70
CA ARG A 69 8.91 2.91 14.74
C ARG A 69 7.56 3.04 14.05
N LEU A 70 7.07 1.98 13.40
CA LEU A 70 5.85 2.03 12.60
C LEU A 70 4.63 2.22 13.51
N LYS A 71 3.86 3.27 13.25
CA LYS A 71 2.62 3.62 13.95
C LYS A 71 1.39 3.43 13.09
N ILE A 72 1.51 3.57 11.77
CA ILE A 72 0.40 3.47 10.82
C ILE A 72 0.75 2.48 9.72
N LEU A 73 -0.11 1.48 9.54
CA LEU A 73 -0.07 0.56 8.41
C LEU A 73 -1.42 0.60 7.69
N ASN A 74 -1.41 0.97 6.42
CA ASN A 74 -2.59 0.97 5.57
C ASN A 74 -2.40 0.02 4.39
N LEU A 75 -3.22 -1.02 4.36
CA LEU A 75 -3.26 -2.06 3.32
C LEU A 75 -4.62 -2.07 2.59
N SER A 76 -5.38 -0.98 2.68
CA SER A 76 -6.75 -0.92 2.14
C SER A 76 -6.80 -1.25 0.64
N ASN A 77 -7.89 -1.89 0.22
CA ASN A 77 -8.13 -2.30 -1.16
C ASN A 77 -7.05 -3.26 -1.69
N SER A 78 -6.39 -4.01 -0.81
CA SER A 78 -5.45 -5.07 -1.20
C SER A 78 -6.22 -6.35 -1.51
N HIS A 79 -6.77 -6.42 -2.73
CA HIS A 79 -7.64 -7.53 -3.12
C HIS A 79 -6.90 -8.87 -3.28
N GLY A 80 -5.57 -8.90 -3.28
CA GLY A 80 -4.79 -10.14 -3.27
C GLY A 80 -4.60 -10.74 -1.86
N LEU A 81 -4.87 -9.98 -0.81
CA LEU A 81 -4.47 -10.32 0.55
C LEU A 81 -5.45 -11.33 1.14
N VAL A 82 -4.97 -12.54 1.44
CA VAL A 82 -5.78 -13.61 2.02
C VAL A 82 -5.68 -13.64 3.54
N THR A 83 -4.48 -13.36 4.08
CA THR A 83 -4.19 -13.28 5.52
C THR A 83 -3.39 -12.00 5.78
N THR A 84 -3.46 -11.44 6.99
CA THR A 84 -2.50 -10.38 7.37
C THR A 84 -1.09 -10.96 7.52
N PRO A 85 -0.03 -10.15 7.38
CA PRO A 85 1.32 -10.60 7.73
C PRO A 85 1.42 -10.80 9.26
N ASP A 86 2.50 -11.43 9.70
CA ASP A 86 2.94 -11.38 11.10
C ASP A 86 3.14 -9.92 11.51
N LEU A 87 2.43 -9.52 12.57
CA LEU A 87 2.40 -8.17 13.13
C LEU A 87 3.29 -8.02 14.37
N SER A 88 3.87 -9.11 14.89
CA SER A 88 4.74 -9.10 16.08
C SER A 88 5.94 -8.16 15.92
N GLY A 89 6.39 -7.95 14.68
CA GLY A 89 7.47 -7.03 14.35
C GLY A 89 7.12 -5.53 14.41
N PHE A 90 5.88 -5.15 14.78
CA PHE A 90 5.39 -3.77 14.81
C PHE A 90 4.93 -3.35 16.22
N PRO A 91 5.83 -3.35 17.23
CA PRO A 91 5.46 -3.14 18.64
C PRO A 91 4.86 -1.76 18.95
N ASN A 92 5.04 -0.80 18.04
CA ASN A 92 4.52 0.56 18.17
C ASN A 92 3.33 0.87 17.25
N LEU A 93 2.72 -0.16 16.64
CA LEU A 93 1.61 0.06 15.72
C LEU A 93 0.38 0.57 16.46
N GLU A 94 -0.10 1.74 16.06
CA GLU A 94 -1.26 2.41 16.64
C GLU A 94 -2.50 2.29 15.75
N ARG A 95 -2.32 2.19 14.42
CA ARG A 95 -3.41 2.12 13.44
C ARG A 95 -3.16 1.08 12.37
N LEU A 96 -4.10 0.14 12.23
CA LEU A 96 -4.14 -0.85 11.16
C LEU A 96 -5.40 -0.67 10.31
N ILE A 97 -5.21 -0.43 9.01
CA ILE A 97 -6.30 -0.17 8.07
C ILE A 97 -6.27 -1.23 6.96
N LEU A 98 -7.31 -2.06 6.92
CA LEU A 98 -7.51 -3.20 6.01
C LEU A 98 -8.84 -3.07 5.26
N LYS A 99 -9.36 -1.84 5.10
CA LYS A 99 -10.66 -1.59 4.48
C LYS A 99 -10.70 -2.19 3.06
N ASP A 100 -11.81 -2.83 2.70
CA ASP A 100 -12.09 -3.37 1.36
C ASP A 100 -11.03 -4.38 0.88
N CYS A 101 -10.40 -5.10 1.81
CA CYS A 101 -9.60 -6.28 1.48
C CYS A 101 -10.55 -7.46 1.24
N ILE A 102 -11.21 -7.47 0.08
CA ILE A 102 -12.32 -8.38 -0.22
C ILE A 102 -11.99 -9.87 -0.09
N ASN A 103 -10.73 -10.27 -0.29
CA ASN A 103 -10.27 -11.67 -0.22
C ASN A 103 -9.64 -12.05 1.12
N LEU A 104 -9.56 -11.11 2.07
CA LEU A 104 -9.04 -11.36 3.41
C LEU A 104 -9.98 -12.34 4.11
N LYS A 105 -9.46 -13.51 4.50
CA LYS A 105 -10.21 -14.58 5.18
C LYS A 105 -9.99 -14.59 6.68
N GLU A 106 -8.78 -14.25 7.10
CA GLU A 106 -8.33 -14.30 8.48
C GLU A 106 -7.34 -13.16 8.79
N VAL A 107 -7.29 -12.78 10.07
CA VAL A 107 -6.28 -11.88 10.62
C VAL A 107 -5.37 -12.72 11.50
N ASP A 108 -4.07 -12.54 11.36
CA ASP A 108 -3.03 -13.26 12.06
C ASP A 108 -3.13 -13.08 13.59
N GLU A 109 -2.86 -14.15 14.35
CA GLU A 109 -2.97 -14.15 15.82
C GLU A 109 -2.00 -13.19 16.51
N SER A 110 -0.90 -12.81 15.84
CA SER A 110 0.03 -11.78 16.31
C SER A 110 -0.61 -10.40 16.48
N ILE A 111 -1.82 -10.17 15.97
CA ILE A 111 -2.55 -8.93 16.27
C ILE A 111 -2.75 -8.75 17.78
N GLY A 112 -2.86 -9.84 18.54
CA GLY A 112 -2.99 -9.79 20.00
C GLY A 112 -1.74 -9.28 20.71
N ASP A 113 -0.58 -9.25 20.05
CA ASP A 113 0.67 -8.69 20.59
C ASP A 113 0.74 -7.16 20.46
N LEU A 114 -0.21 -6.54 19.75
CA LEU A 114 -0.19 -5.10 19.49
C LEU A 114 -0.76 -4.27 20.64
N GLU A 115 -0.01 -4.15 21.72
CA GLU A 115 -0.40 -3.44 22.94
C GLU A 115 -0.80 -1.97 22.72
N LYS A 116 -0.30 -1.33 21.65
CA LYS A 116 -0.53 0.10 21.34
C LYS A 116 -1.58 0.33 20.27
N LEU A 117 -2.19 -0.73 19.72
CA LEU A 117 -3.17 -0.59 18.65
C LEU A 117 -4.43 0.09 19.17
N VAL A 118 -4.72 1.30 18.70
CA VAL A 118 -5.90 2.09 19.09
C VAL A 118 -7.02 2.00 18.05
N PHE A 119 -6.70 1.69 16.80
CA PHE A 119 -7.64 1.70 15.68
C PHE A 119 -7.42 0.51 14.74
N LEU A 120 -8.46 -0.30 14.57
CA LEU A 120 -8.53 -1.39 13.60
C LEU A 120 -9.73 -1.22 12.68
N ASN A 121 -9.47 -1.15 11.37
CA ASN A 121 -10.52 -1.02 10.37
C ASN A 121 -10.49 -2.17 9.37
N LEU A 122 -11.51 -3.02 9.43
CA LEU A 122 -11.76 -4.16 8.54
C LEU A 122 -13.05 -3.96 7.73
N LYS A 123 -13.52 -2.72 7.60
CA LYS A 123 -14.73 -2.39 6.85
C LYS A 123 -14.70 -2.99 5.45
N ASP A 124 -15.82 -3.56 5.01
CA ASP A 124 -16.01 -4.13 3.67
C ASP A 124 -15.09 -5.33 3.35
N CYS A 125 -14.48 -5.99 4.35
CA CYS A 125 -13.78 -7.27 4.18
C CYS A 125 -14.78 -8.43 4.05
N LYS A 126 -15.36 -8.57 2.86
CA LYS A 126 -16.52 -9.45 2.61
C LYS A 126 -16.27 -10.94 2.93
N ASN A 127 -15.07 -11.45 2.65
CA ASN A 127 -14.71 -12.85 2.88
C ASN A 127 -14.06 -13.13 4.24
N LEU A 128 -13.98 -12.13 5.13
CA LEU A 128 -13.42 -12.33 6.46
C LEU A 128 -14.34 -13.25 7.25
N MET A 129 -13.86 -14.44 7.61
CA MET A 129 -14.68 -15.48 8.25
C MET A 129 -14.59 -15.41 9.77
N LYS A 130 -13.40 -15.13 10.30
CA LYS A 130 -13.12 -15.16 11.74
C LYS A 130 -12.12 -14.06 12.11
N LEU A 131 -12.24 -13.58 13.34
CA LEU A 131 -11.21 -12.78 13.99
C LEU A 131 -10.36 -13.70 14.88
N PRO A 132 -9.07 -13.39 15.07
CA PRO A 132 -8.16 -14.17 15.91
C PRO A 132 -8.64 -14.18 17.35
N ILE A 133 -8.40 -15.28 18.06
CA ILE A 133 -8.83 -15.43 19.46
C ILE A 133 -8.19 -14.35 20.33
N ARG A 134 -6.93 -14.01 20.02
CA ARG A 134 -6.15 -13.03 20.77
C ARG A 134 -6.57 -11.57 20.53
N ILE A 135 -7.59 -11.30 19.71
CA ILE A 135 -8.11 -9.93 19.55
C ILE A 135 -8.65 -9.34 20.85
N SER A 136 -9.11 -10.19 21.79
CA SER A 136 -9.54 -9.77 23.13
C SER A 136 -8.36 -9.29 24.01
N MET A 137 -7.11 -9.56 23.61
CA MET A 137 -5.91 -9.11 24.32
C MET A 137 -5.56 -7.65 24.03
N LEU A 138 -6.19 -7.02 23.03
CA LEU A 138 -5.93 -5.65 22.61
C LEU A 138 -6.43 -4.60 23.63
N GLN A 139 -5.63 -4.35 24.68
CA GLN A 139 -6.00 -3.45 25.79
C GLN A 139 -6.18 -1.98 25.37
N SER A 140 -5.43 -1.52 24.36
CA SER A 140 -5.47 -0.13 23.89
C SER A 140 -6.50 0.13 22.81
N LEU A 141 -7.19 -0.90 22.30
CA LEU A 141 -8.09 -0.73 21.16
C LEU A 141 -9.31 0.09 21.56
N GLN A 142 -9.52 1.20 20.86
CA GLN A 142 -10.63 2.12 21.11
C GLN A 142 -11.69 2.04 20.03
N LYS A 143 -11.30 1.62 18.82
CA LYS A 143 -12.20 1.58 17.67
C LYS A 143 -11.91 0.38 16.78
N LEU A 144 -12.92 -0.47 16.66
CA LEU A 144 -12.98 -1.61 15.76
C LEU A 144 -14.11 -1.38 14.75
N ILE A 145 -13.80 -1.42 13.45
CA ILE A 145 -14.80 -1.30 12.38
C ILE A 145 -14.90 -2.63 11.63
N LEU A 146 -16.09 -3.23 11.66
CA LEU A 146 -16.43 -4.50 11.00
C LEU A 146 -17.62 -4.38 10.04
N SER A 147 -18.12 -3.16 9.82
CA SER A 147 -19.27 -2.93 8.93
C SER A 147 -18.97 -3.47 7.52
N GLY A 148 -19.90 -4.23 6.93
CA GLY A 148 -19.72 -4.80 5.59
C GLY A 148 -18.91 -6.11 5.54
N CYS A 149 -18.52 -6.69 6.69
CA CYS A 149 -17.98 -8.05 6.76
C CYS A 149 -19.12 -9.08 6.74
N LEU A 150 -19.52 -9.51 5.55
CA LEU A 150 -20.73 -10.32 5.36
C LEU A 150 -20.62 -11.76 5.89
N ASN A 151 -19.42 -12.35 5.83
CA ASN A 151 -19.17 -13.74 6.22
C ASN A 151 -18.58 -13.89 7.63
N LEU A 152 -18.48 -12.79 8.39
CA LEU A 152 -17.78 -12.79 9.67
C LEU A 152 -18.64 -13.42 10.77
N VAL A 153 -18.12 -14.49 11.36
CA VAL A 153 -18.64 -15.07 12.60
C VAL A 153 -17.80 -14.55 13.75
N LEU A 154 -18.44 -13.82 14.67
CA LEU A 154 -17.77 -13.32 15.87
C LEU A 154 -17.55 -14.48 16.85
N PRO A 155 -16.32 -14.70 17.34
CA PRO A 155 -16.10 -15.64 18.43
C PRO A 155 -16.81 -15.17 19.71
N ALA A 156 -17.24 -16.11 20.54
CA ALA A 156 -17.89 -15.81 21.82
C ALA A 156 -17.03 -14.91 22.73
N SER A 157 -15.70 -14.97 22.59
CA SER A 157 -14.74 -14.13 23.33
C SER A 157 -14.82 -12.63 22.99
N ILE A 158 -15.42 -12.24 21.87
CA ILE A 158 -15.65 -10.83 21.50
C ILE A 158 -17.03 -10.36 21.96
N VAL A 159 -17.97 -11.28 22.15
CA VAL A 159 -19.33 -10.98 22.62
C VAL A 159 -19.23 -10.50 24.07
N GLY A 160 -19.31 -9.18 24.27
CA GLY A 160 -19.17 -8.53 25.58
C GLY A 160 -17.87 -7.75 25.78
N VAL A 161 -16.93 -7.78 24.83
CA VAL A 161 -15.73 -6.92 24.89
C VAL A 161 -16.14 -5.50 24.52
N ASN A 162 -16.21 -4.62 25.52
CA ASN A 162 -16.51 -3.22 25.31
C ASN A 162 -15.19 -2.44 25.16
N PHE A 163 -14.86 -2.07 23.92
CA PHE A 163 -13.67 -1.26 23.66
C PHE A 163 -13.92 0.18 24.13
N PRO A 164 -13.05 0.77 24.97
CA PRO A 164 -13.26 2.11 25.49
C PRO A 164 -13.31 3.11 24.34
N GLN A 165 -14.49 3.71 24.12
CA GLN A 165 -14.67 4.78 23.14
C GLN A 165 -14.10 6.09 23.69
N LYS A 166 -12.77 6.23 23.66
CA LYS A 166 -12.12 7.52 23.93
C LYS A 166 -12.17 8.37 22.66
N ASN A 167 -12.51 9.65 22.81
CA ASN A 167 -12.39 10.62 21.71
C ASN A 167 -10.92 10.71 21.28
N ILE A 168 -10.58 10.03 20.19
CA ILE A 168 -9.24 10.07 19.60
C ILE A 168 -9.02 11.50 19.11
N ARG A 169 -8.38 12.35 19.93
CA ARG A 169 -7.69 13.52 19.39
C ARG A 169 -6.68 12.97 18.40
N GLN A 170 -6.87 13.25 17.11
CA GLN A 170 -5.99 12.82 16.02
C GLN A 170 -4.59 13.43 16.22
N LYS A 171 -3.75 12.82 17.09
CA LYS A 171 -2.37 13.26 17.30
C LYS A 171 -1.40 12.71 16.25
N ILE A 172 -1.82 11.70 15.49
CA ILE A 172 -1.03 11.13 14.39
C ILE A 172 -1.65 11.59 13.07
N PRO A 173 -0.87 12.16 12.14
CA PRO A 173 -1.40 12.58 10.85
C PRO A 173 -2.01 11.39 10.10
N SER A 174 -3.28 11.48 9.69
CA SER A 174 -3.92 10.51 8.77
C SER A 174 -3.46 10.69 7.31
N SER A 175 -2.71 11.75 7.06
CA SER A 175 -2.09 12.14 5.80
C SER A 175 -0.65 12.54 6.10
N PRO A 176 0.28 12.37 5.16
CA PRO A 176 1.63 12.90 5.34
C PRO A 176 1.58 14.38 5.74
N PRO A 177 2.45 14.85 6.66
CA PRO A 177 2.50 16.26 6.99
C PRO A 177 2.69 17.07 5.70
N PRO A 178 1.97 18.19 5.51
CA PRO A 178 2.12 19.01 4.32
C PRO A 178 3.54 19.59 4.30
N LEU A 179 4.39 19.03 3.45
CA LEU A 179 5.68 19.63 3.10
C LEU A 179 5.63 19.99 1.62
N PHE A 180 5.70 21.29 1.35
CA PHE A 180 5.86 21.87 0.02
C PHE A 180 7.18 21.39 -0.56
N LEU A 181 7.16 20.32 -1.35
CA LEU A 181 8.24 20.02 -2.27
C LEU A 181 7.64 19.60 -3.62
N PRO A 182 8.07 20.23 -4.73
CA PRO A 182 7.65 19.83 -6.05
C PRO A 182 8.12 18.38 -6.29
N ALA A 183 7.26 17.57 -6.90
CA ALA A 183 7.58 16.22 -7.33
C ALA A 183 8.78 16.26 -8.30
N LYS A 184 10.00 16.13 -7.79
CA LYS A 184 11.13 15.72 -8.63
C LYS A 184 10.93 14.24 -8.93
N GLN A 185 10.83 13.91 -10.22
CA GLN A 185 10.88 12.55 -10.72
C GLN A 185 12.06 11.84 -10.05
N ILE A 186 11.77 10.71 -9.40
CA ILE A 186 12.80 9.82 -8.89
C ILE A 186 13.39 9.14 -10.11
N GLY A 187 14.47 9.70 -10.64
CA GLY A 187 15.35 9.00 -11.56
C GLY A 187 16.14 7.97 -10.76
N VAL A 188 15.65 6.74 -10.71
CA VAL A 188 16.51 5.58 -10.41
C VAL A 188 17.43 5.44 -11.62
N LYS A 189 18.74 5.55 -11.42
CA LYS A 189 19.69 5.42 -12.53
C LYS A 189 19.72 3.96 -12.96
N ASP A 190 19.23 3.66 -14.15
CA ASP A 190 19.48 2.38 -14.81
C ASP A 190 20.99 2.29 -15.11
N HIS A 191 21.72 1.51 -14.33
CA HIS A 191 23.06 1.05 -14.67
C HIS A 191 22.97 -0.20 -15.56
N THR A 192 22.44 -0.02 -16.77
CA THR A 192 22.70 -0.92 -17.89
C THR A 192 22.92 -0.08 -19.13
N GLN A 193 24.18 0.09 -19.52
CA GLN A 193 24.53 0.56 -20.85
C GLN A 193 23.99 -0.46 -21.87
N GLY A 194 23.20 0.00 -22.84
CA GLY A 194 22.82 -0.82 -23.98
C GLY A 194 21.63 -0.30 -24.80
N VAL A 195 21.95 0.47 -25.83
CA VAL A 195 21.11 0.86 -26.99
C VAL A 195 20.15 2.05 -26.81
N LEU A 196 20.60 3.21 -27.32
CA LEU A 196 19.75 4.33 -27.72
C LEU A 196 18.66 3.85 -28.69
N ALA A 197 17.39 4.00 -28.31
CA ALA A 197 16.32 4.24 -29.27
C ALA A 197 15.83 5.67 -29.06
N LYS A 198 16.28 6.60 -29.91
CA LYS A 198 15.68 7.94 -30.02
C LYS A 198 14.24 7.78 -30.53
N GLY A 199 13.26 7.88 -29.64
CA GLY A 199 11.86 8.09 -30.03
C GLY A 199 11.65 9.53 -30.55
N PRO A 200 10.68 9.77 -31.45
CA PRO A 200 10.43 11.09 -32.02
C PRO A 200 9.93 12.06 -30.94
N PRO A 201 10.17 13.39 -31.10
CA PRO A 201 9.76 14.37 -30.11
C PRO A 201 8.23 14.40 -29.97
N MET A 202 7.73 14.38 -28.73
CA MET A 202 6.30 14.58 -28.45
C MET A 202 5.86 15.99 -28.90
N PRO A 203 4.67 16.13 -29.51
CA PRO A 203 4.08 17.43 -29.81
C PRO A 203 3.70 18.15 -28.50
N LYS A 204 3.96 19.46 -28.47
CA LYS A 204 3.62 20.34 -27.34
C LYS A 204 2.12 20.23 -27.03
N LEU A 205 1.76 19.85 -25.79
CA LEU A 205 0.36 19.86 -25.34
C LEU A 205 -0.17 21.30 -25.35
N GLY A 206 -1.15 21.56 -26.22
CA GLY A 206 -2.04 22.69 -26.12
C GLY A 206 -2.98 22.56 -24.91
N ARG A 207 -3.40 23.70 -24.36
CA ARG A 207 -4.34 23.78 -23.23
C ARG A 207 -5.62 22.98 -23.52
N VAL A 208 -5.98 22.05 -22.64
CA VAL A 208 -7.29 21.40 -22.67
C VAL A 208 -8.25 22.17 -21.77
N ILE A 209 -9.28 22.72 -22.41
CA ILE A 209 -10.45 23.37 -21.82
C ILE A 209 -11.35 22.27 -21.23
N GLN A 210 -11.85 22.49 -20.01
CA GLN A 210 -12.74 21.55 -19.32
C GLN A 210 -14.04 21.33 -20.11
N GLY A 211 -14.35 20.07 -20.44
CA GLY A 211 -15.64 19.63 -20.99
C GLY A 211 -16.47 18.90 -19.94
N LYS A 212 -17.75 19.27 -19.82
CA LYS A 212 -18.76 18.76 -18.88
C LYS A 212 -19.11 17.26 -19.08
N PRO A 213 -19.69 16.58 -18.07
CA PRO A 213 -19.98 15.14 -18.11
C PRO A 213 -21.21 14.82 -18.97
N GLY A 214 -21.08 13.84 -19.87
CA GLY A 214 -22.23 13.27 -20.60
C GLY A 214 -22.00 12.95 -22.09
N GLY A 215 -20.91 12.26 -22.44
CA GLY A 215 -20.69 11.81 -23.82
C GLY A 215 -19.76 10.60 -23.92
N ARG A 216 -20.19 9.55 -24.63
CA ARG A 216 -19.40 8.34 -24.91
C ARG A 216 -18.19 8.71 -25.78
N SER A 217 -16.99 8.47 -25.29
CA SER A 217 -15.78 8.54 -26.11
C SER A 217 -15.32 7.13 -26.47
N ARG A 218 -15.45 6.75 -27.76
CA ARG A 218 -14.76 5.58 -28.33
C ARG A 218 -13.30 5.95 -28.54
N VAL A 219 -12.39 5.10 -28.08
CA VAL A 219 -10.96 5.21 -28.39
C VAL A 219 -10.67 4.26 -29.55
N TRP A 220 -10.25 4.81 -30.69
CA TRP A 220 -9.65 4.06 -31.78
C TRP A 220 -8.18 3.79 -31.44
N TRP A 221 -7.74 2.54 -31.54
CA TRP A 221 -6.34 2.17 -31.59
C TRP A 221 -5.96 1.88 -33.04
N PRO A 222 -4.82 2.36 -33.57
CA PRO A 222 -4.31 1.89 -34.86
C PRO A 222 -3.66 0.51 -34.70
N GLU A 223 -3.89 -0.38 -35.68
CA GLU A 223 -3.35 -1.74 -35.75
C GLU A 223 -1.81 -1.79 -35.81
N PRO A 224 -1.16 -2.89 -35.36
CA PRO A 224 0.29 -3.02 -35.40
C PRO A 224 0.80 -3.48 -36.77
N CYS A 225 1.79 -2.77 -37.34
CA CYS A 225 2.51 -3.16 -38.55
C CYS A 225 3.31 -4.47 -38.36
N VAL A 226 2.99 -5.48 -39.17
CA VAL A 226 3.79 -6.69 -39.37
C VAL A 226 5.02 -6.37 -40.24
N ARG A 227 6.23 -6.59 -39.72
CA ARG A 227 7.48 -6.49 -40.51
C ARG A 227 7.68 -7.74 -41.38
N GLN A 228 7.58 -7.59 -42.70
CA GLN A 228 8.08 -8.57 -43.66
C GLN A 228 9.62 -8.53 -43.72
N ARG A 229 10.28 -9.68 -43.51
CA ARG A 229 11.68 -9.90 -43.90
C ARG A 229 11.73 -10.13 -45.42
N LYS A 230 12.45 -9.30 -46.18
CA LYS A 230 12.95 -9.65 -47.53
C LYS A 230 14.45 -9.90 -47.50
N ARG A 231 14.85 -10.93 -48.24
CA ARG A 231 16.19 -11.49 -48.45
C ARG A 231 17.06 -10.65 -49.39
N GLY A 232 18.37 -10.92 -49.35
CA GLY A 232 19.39 -10.68 -50.39
C GLY A 232 20.72 -10.33 -49.72
N GLY A 233 21.87 -10.98 -49.92
CA GLY A 233 22.34 -11.93 -50.94
C GLY A 233 23.76 -11.48 -51.35
N CYS A 234 24.74 -12.37 -51.27
CA CYS A 234 25.89 -12.43 -52.18
C CYS A 234 25.71 -13.69 -53.01
#